data_AF-V4MRG1-F1
#
_entry.id   AF-V4MRG1-F1
#
_cell.length_a   1.000
_cell.length_b   1.000
_cell.length_c   1.000
_cell.angle_alpha   90.00
_cell.angle_beta   90.00
_cell.angle_gamma   90.00
#
_symmetry.space_group_name_H-M   'P 1'
#
loop_
_entity.id
_entity.type
_entity.pdbx_description
1 polymer ?
#
loop_
_entity_poly.entity_id
_entity_poly.type
_entity_poly.pdbx_seq_one_letter_code
_entity_poly.pdbx_strand_id
1 'polypeptide(L)'
;MGSLDLPHASSFKGGSETFLRNVFENILKTYLRKNPTANTIWELVQSVDNEKICYDHFTFRTFKVDGYGIDSLSNFFMDYGYKIGGVLDFPKKKVRVLWFSPPAVHVPNDGHGQGNGPLPRLVVAEVLVDELSPESQEIIRKYLKPEGGKQAVLSSILGSLIWEKPTWTDFKQLAKESEFAAWTLIHGYTMNHLAFAVHRFKHRFSDIKCIKQYLEENGFKLNNDGGVLKVSQDGLLLQVSSISEKLAVEFADGVTETIPASYIEFTQRLILPQFKDVPCDEIKEFHRREAFELDSANHVMESTRFTAQA
;
A
#
# COMPACT_ATOMS: atom_id res chain seq x y z
N MET A 1 -11.72 18.29 44.65
CA MET A 1 -10.89 18.91 43.59
C MET A 1 -10.59 17.80 42.60
N GLY A 2 -11.38 17.70 41.53
CA GLY A 2 -11.20 16.70 40.49
C GLY A 2 -10.00 17.09 39.62
N SER A 3 -9.08 16.14 39.44
CA SER A 3 -8.06 16.23 38.38
C SER A 3 -8.81 16.28 37.06
N LEU A 4 -8.80 17.45 36.42
CA LEU A 4 -9.10 17.56 35.00
C LEU A 4 -7.96 16.86 34.28
N ASP A 5 -8.16 15.59 33.92
CA ASP A 5 -7.32 14.91 32.97
C ASP A 5 -7.39 15.69 31.65
N LEU A 6 -6.40 16.55 31.44
CA LEU A 6 -6.16 17.20 30.17
C LEU A 6 -6.08 16.10 29.11
N PRO A 7 -6.83 16.20 27.99
CA PRO A 7 -6.68 15.25 26.91
C PRO A 7 -5.22 15.28 26.49
N HIS A 8 -4.56 14.12 26.43
CA HIS A 8 -3.21 13.98 25.90
C HIS A 8 -3.11 14.81 24.62
N ALA A 9 -2.43 15.96 24.68
CA ALA A 9 -2.16 16.78 23.51
C ALA A 9 -1.45 15.86 22.52
N SER A 10 -2.06 15.65 21.34
CA SER A 10 -1.51 14.73 20.35
C SER A 10 -0.09 15.18 20.02
N SER A 11 0.87 14.27 20.19
CA SER A 11 2.31 14.55 20.08
C SER A 11 2.81 14.66 18.64
N PHE A 12 1.92 15.04 17.70
CA PHE A 12 2.23 15.10 16.28
C PHE A 12 2.98 16.40 15.98
N LYS A 13 4.23 16.27 15.55
CA LYS A 13 5.07 17.40 15.14
C LYS A 13 4.59 18.00 13.82
N GLY A 14 4.03 17.18 12.94
CA GLY A 14 3.60 17.57 11.60
C GLY A 14 2.30 18.38 11.54
N GLY A 15 1.49 18.41 12.61
CA GLY A 15 0.21 19.11 12.66
C GLY A 15 -0.89 18.29 13.33
N SER A 16 -2.16 18.64 13.09
CA SER A 16 -3.29 17.96 13.72
C SER A 16 -3.55 16.57 13.15
N GLU A 17 -4.14 15.68 13.97
CA GLU A 17 -4.63 14.38 13.52
C GLU A 17 -5.64 14.51 12.36
N THR A 18 -6.52 15.50 12.43
CA THR A 18 -7.49 15.78 11.36
C THR A 18 -6.80 16.03 10.02
N PHE A 19 -5.69 16.78 10.00
CA PHE A 19 -4.95 17.02 8.77
C PHE A 19 -4.33 15.72 8.23
N LEU A 20 -3.72 14.89 9.09
CA LEU A 20 -3.20 13.57 8.68
C LEU A 20 -4.30 12.69 8.06
N ARG A 21 -5.47 12.64 8.70
CA ARG A 21 -6.61 11.86 8.20
C ARG A 21 -7.10 12.39 6.85
N ASN A 22 -7.16 13.71 6.67
CA ASN A 22 -7.48 14.32 5.38
C ASN A 22 -6.43 13.97 4.31
N VAL A 23 -5.14 13.91 4.65
CA VAL A 23 -4.10 13.48 3.71
C VAL A 23 -4.34 12.05 3.26
N PHE A 24 -4.58 11.11 4.18
CA PHE A 24 -4.91 9.74 3.82
C PHE A 24 -6.18 9.62 2.99
N GLU A 25 -7.23 10.36 3.35
CA GLU A 25 -8.49 10.37 2.61
C GLU A 25 -8.29 10.83 1.16
N ASN A 26 -7.48 11.87 0.94
CA ASN A 26 -7.20 12.35 -0.41
C ASN A 26 -6.31 11.38 -1.21
N ILE A 27 -5.32 10.74 -0.58
CA ILE A 27 -4.54 9.66 -1.22
C ILE A 27 -5.47 8.52 -1.65
N LEU A 28 -6.37 8.08 -0.76
CA LEU A 28 -7.35 7.04 -1.04
C LEU A 28 -8.30 7.44 -2.19
N LYS A 29 -8.88 8.64 -2.14
CA LYS A 29 -9.75 9.17 -3.21
C LYS A 29 -9.05 9.15 -4.56
N THR A 30 -7.79 9.59 -4.60
CA THR A 30 -6.99 9.57 -5.82
C THR A 30 -6.73 8.14 -6.32
N TYR A 31 -6.40 7.22 -5.42
CA TYR A 31 -6.24 5.81 -5.76
C TYR A 31 -7.52 5.21 -6.34
N LEU A 32 -8.67 5.39 -5.69
CA LEU A 32 -9.93 4.82 -6.15
C LEU A 32 -10.34 5.41 -7.50
N ARG A 33 -10.21 6.73 -7.69
CA ARG A 33 -10.47 7.41 -8.96
C ARG A 33 -9.60 6.87 -10.11
N LYS A 34 -8.33 6.55 -9.84
CA LYS A 34 -7.38 6.07 -10.85
C LYS A 34 -7.51 4.58 -11.14
N ASN A 35 -8.24 3.82 -10.31
CA ASN A 35 -8.31 2.36 -10.40
C ASN A 35 -9.78 1.89 -10.30
N PRO A 36 -10.53 1.89 -11.41
CA PRO A 36 -11.95 1.51 -11.44
C PRO A 36 -12.24 0.14 -10.83
N THR A 37 -11.43 -0.87 -11.13
CA THR A 37 -11.64 -2.23 -10.59
C THR A 37 -11.46 -2.25 -9.07
N ALA A 38 -10.42 -1.56 -8.57
CA ALA A 38 -10.22 -1.42 -7.13
C ALA A 38 -11.36 -0.63 -6.46
N ASN A 39 -11.89 0.41 -7.13
CA ASN A 39 -13.05 1.16 -6.65
C ASN A 39 -14.29 0.28 -6.55
N THR A 40 -14.59 -0.53 -7.57
CA THR A 40 -15.73 -1.47 -7.52
C THR A 40 -15.59 -2.46 -6.37
N ILE A 41 -14.40 -3.03 -6.15
CA ILE A 41 -14.17 -3.93 -5.01
C ILE A 41 -14.33 -3.18 -3.68
N TRP A 42 -13.83 -1.94 -3.59
CA TRP A 42 -13.92 -1.12 -2.39
C TRP A 42 -15.36 -0.73 -2.02
N GLU A 43 -16.17 -0.33 -3.02
CA GLU A 43 -17.61 -0.05 -2.86
C GLU A 43 -18.37 -1.30 -2.44
N LEU A 44 -18.06 -2.44 -3.07
CA LEU A 44 -18.66 -3.71 -2.74
C LEU A 44 -18.42 -4.09 -1.28
N VAL A 45 -17.18 -3.98 -0.79
CA VAL A 45 -16.85 -4.32 0.60
C VAL A 45 -17.61 -3.42 1.57
N GLN A 46 -17.69 -2.11 1.29
CA GLN A 46 -18.46 -1.19 2.13
C GLN A 46 -19.95 -1.51 2.17
N SER A 47 -20.54 -1.90 1.05
CA SER A 47 -21.97 -2.27 0.99
C SER A 47 -22.31 -3.48 1.86
N VAL A 48 -21.34 -4.36 2.13
CA VAL A 48 -21.53 -5.55 2.96
C VAL A 48 -21.23 -5.25 4.44
N ASP A 49 -20.39 -4.26 4.74
CA ASP A 49 -19.94 -3.92 6.11
C ASP A 49 -20.61 -2.66 6.69
N ASN A 50 -21.63 -2.10 6.02
CA ASN A 50 -22.26 -0.82 6.40
C ASN A 50 -21.21 0.27 6.69
N GLU A 51 -20.25 0.42 5.78
CA GLU A 51 -19.15 1.40 5.86
C GLU A 51 -18.13 1.20 7.01
N LYS A 52 -18.20 0.08 7.77
CA LYS A 52 -17.31 -0.19 8.92
C LYS A 52 -15.91 -0.72 8.57
N ILE A 53 -15.40 -0.29 7.41
CA ILE A 53 -14.14 -0.78 6.89
C ILE A 53 -12.93 -0.29 7.70
N CYS A 54 -11.90 -1.11 7.78
CA CYS A 54 -10.60 -0.73 8.33
C CYS A 54 -9.49 -1.11 7.34
N TYR A 55 -8.46 -0.28 7.29
CA TYR A 55 -7.30 -0.52 6.43
C TYR A 55 -6.16 -1.12 7.24
N ASP A 56 -5.57 -2.21 6.73
CA ASP A 56 -4.38 -2.81 7.31
C ASP A 56 -3.15 -1.95 7.01
N HIS A 57 -2.97 -1.62 5.72
CA HIS A 57 -1.84 -0.84 5.25
C HIS A 57 -2.09 -0.18 3.89
N PHE A 58 -1.31 0.87 3.60
CA PHE A 58 -1.18 1.50 2.30
C PHE A 58 0.24 1.34 1.77
N THR A 59 0.38 0.98 0.50
CA THR A 59 1.68 0.67 -0.11
C THR A 59 2.05 1.63 -1.22
N PHE A 60 3.32 2.04 -1.27
CA PHE A 60 3.89 2.96 -2.24
C PHE A 60 5.19 2.41 -2.83
N ARG A 61 5.55 2.88 -4.03
CA ARG A 61 6.81 2.54 -4.70
C ARG A 61 7.57 3.83 -5.04
N THR A 62 8.89 3.76 -4.96
CA THR A 62 9.80 4.90 -5.10
C THR A 62 11.10 4.46 -5.78
N PHE A 63 11.98 5.43 -6.07
CA PHE A 63 13.32 5.16 -6.59
C PHE A 63 14.36 5.52 -5.54
N LYS A 64 15.30 4.61 -5.24
CA LYS A 64 16.46 4.90 -4.39
C LYS A 64 17.45 5.78 -5.16
N VAL A 65 17.09 7.05 -5.25
CA VAL A 65 17.89 8.17 -5.74
C VAL A 65 17.76 9.27 -4.69
N ASP A 66 18.82 10.05 -4.50
CA ASP A 66 18.83 11.11 -3.51
C ASP A 66 17.61 12.04 -3.65
N GLY A 67 16.87 12.20 -2.56
CA GLY A 67 15.62 12.96 -2.52
C GLY A 67 14.35 12.28 -3.09
N TYR A 68 14.40 11.05 -3.62
CA TYR A 68 13.26 10.35 -4.24
C TYR A 68 12.87 9.00 -3.63
N GLY A 69 13.70 8.46 -2.72
CA GLY A 69 13.50 7.14 -2.13
C GLY A 69 12.43 7.10 -1.04
N ILE A 70 12.50 6.11 -0.16
CA ILE A 70 11.52 5.92 0.91
C ILE A 70 11.33 7.21 1.74
N ASP A 71 12.42 7.89 2.05
CA ASP A 71 12.44 9.10 2.89
C ASP A 71 11.67 10.27 2.30
N SER A 72 11.51 10.32 0.96
CA SER A 72 10.75 11.40 0.32
C SER A 72 9.27 11.37 0.70
N LEU A 73 8.74 10.19 1.03
CA LEU A 73 7.36 9.99 1.43
C LEU A 73 7.23 9.76 2.95
N SER A 74 8.11 8.94 3.54
CA SER A 74 7.98 8.51 4.94
C SER A 74 8.22 9.64 5.94
N ASN A 75 9.10 10.60 5.64
CA ASN A 75 9.43 11.71 6.56
C ASN A 75 8.18 12.48 7.01
N PHE A 76 7.25 12.75 6.09
CA PHE A 76 5.97 13.39 6.41
C PHE A 76 5.21 12.59 7.48
N PHE A 77 5.07 11.28 7.31
CA PHE A 77 4.33 10.44 8.25
C PHE A 77 5.07 10.25 9.58
N MET A 78 6.41 10.24 9.55
CA MET A 78 7.23 10.20 10.76
C MET A 78 7.06 11.46 11.63
N ASP A 79 6.79 12.62 11.03
CA ASP A 79 6.41 13.82 11.78
C ASP A 79 5.05 13.68 12.50
N TYR A 80 4.20 12.74 12.09
CA TYR A 80 3.00 12.31 12.80
C TYR A 80 3.24 11.11 13.73
N GLY A 81 4.48 10.73 13.98
CA GLY A 81 4.82 9.68 14.95
C GLY A 81 4.74 8.26 14.41
N TYR A 82 4.65 8.06 13.09
CA TYR A 82 4.92 6.76 12.48
C TYR A 82 6.36 6.33 12.79
N LYS A 83 6.58 5.03 12.97
CA LYS A 83 7.90 4.45 13.29
C LYS A 83 8.23 3.33 12.33
N ILE A 84 9.51 3.20 11.99
CA ILE A 84 9.99 2.06 11.19
C ILE A 84 9.71 0.77 11.97
N GLY A 85 8.96 -0.13 11.36
CA GLY A 85 8.61 -1.43 11.93
C GLY A 85 9.52 -2.57 11.46
N GLY A 86 10.13 -2.44 10.28
CA GLY A 86 11.07 -3.44 9.77
C GLY A 86 11.43 -3.24 8.30
N VAL A 87 12.36 -4.08 7.84
CA VAL A 87 12.93 -4.05 6.49
C VAL A 87 12.71 -5.40 5.81
N LEU A 88 12.39 -5.37 4.52
CA LEU A 88 12.41 -6.54 3.64
C LEU A 88 13.25 -6.20 2.40
N ASP A 89 14.32 -6.96 2.17
CA ASP A 89 15.16 -6.82 0.98
C ASP A 89 14.83 -7.92 -0.03
N PHE A 90 14.70 -7.54 -1.31
CA PHE A 90 14.43 -8.45 -2.43
C PHE A 90 15.59 -8.39 -3.43
N PRO A 91 16.73 -9.06 -3.17
CA PRO A 91 17.93 -8.93 -3.99
C PRO A 91 17.71 -9.25 -5.46
N LYS A 92 16.92 -10.29 -5.76
CA LYS A 92 16.61 -10.67 -7.16
C LYS A 92 15.82 -9.59 -7.90
N LYS A 93 15.00 -8.81 -7.19
CA LYS A 93 14.19 -7.72 -7.74
C LYS A 93 14.91 -6.37 -7.66
N LYS A 94 16.06 -6.29 -6.97
CA LYS A 94 16.79 -5.04 -6.68
C LYS A 94 15.87 -4.00 -5.99
N VAL A 95 15.09 -4.46 -5.02
CA VAL A 95 14.08 -3.64 -4.29
C VAL A 95 14.29 -3.80 -2.80
N ARG A 96 14.17 -2.68 -2.07
CA ARG A 96 14.05 -2.64 -0.61
C ARG A 96 12.68 -2.15 -0.20
N VAL A 97 12.13 -2.69 0.88
CA VAL A 97 10.86 -2.27 1.46
C VAL A 97 11.06 -1.93 2.93
N LEU A 98 10.53 -0.78 3.35
CA LEU A 98 10.32 -0.45 4.76
C LEU A 98 8.82 -0.42 5.05
N TRP A 99 8.41 -0.99 6.18
CA TRP A 99 7.07 -0.77 6.69
C TRP A 99 7.10 0.05 7.97
N PHE A 100 6.03 0.81 8.21
CA PHE A 100 5.92 1.78 9.29
C PHE A 100 4.66 1.50 10.12
N SER A 101 4.83 1.36 11.43
CA SER A 101 3.73 1.24 12.38
C SER A 101 3.11 2.62 12.65
N PRO A 102 1.77 2.73 12.68
CA PRO A 102 1.09 3.99 12.99
C PRO A 102 1.30 4.41 14.46
N PRO A 103 1.16 5.72 14.78
CA PRO A 103 1.09 6.17 16.16
C PRO A 103 -0.20 5.66 16.85
N ALA A 104 -0.19 5.65 18.17
CA ALA A 104 -1.41 5.42 18.93
C ALA A 104 -2.35 6.64 18.79
N VAL A 105 -3.60 6.38 18.41
CA VAL A 105 -4.68 7.37 18.35
C VAL A 105 -5.88 6.85 19.14
N HIS A 106 -6.71 7.76 19.64
CA HIS A 106 -7.97 7.35 20.25
C HIS A 106 -8.91 6.84 19.15
N VAL A 107 -9.35 5.59 19.28
CA VAL A 107 -10.33 4.96 18.39
C VAL A 107 -11.54 4.63 19.24
N PRO A 108 -12.72 5.25 18.98
CA PRO A 108 -13.96 4.89 19.66
C PRO A 108 -14.29 3.40 19.48
N ASN A 109 -15.11 2.82 20.37
CA ASN A 109 -15.45 1.38 20.32
C ASN A 109 -16.09 0.94 19.00
N ASP A 110 -16.79 1.85 18.33
CA ASP A 110 -17.38 1.66 17.00
C ASP A 110 -16.60 2.39 15.89
N GLY A 111 -15.42 2.92 16.19
CA GLY A 111 -14.57 3.68 15.26
C GLY A 111 -14.13 2.85 14.06
N HIS A 112 -14.42 3.36 12.87
CA HIS A 112 -14.12 2.72 11.59
C HIS A 112 -13.82 3.78 10.52
N GLY A 113 -13.40 3.30 9.35
CA GLY A 113 -13.03 4.13 8.21
C GLY A 113 -11.81 5.02 8.48
N GLN A 114 -11.54 5.92 7.55
CA GLN A 114 -10.39 6.82 7.63
C GLN A 114 -10.58 7.93 8.67
N GLY A 115 -11.83 8.33 8.94
CA GLY A 115 -12.15 9.44 9.84
C GLY A 115 -12.02 9.10 11.33
N ASN A 116 -12.54 7.94 11.76
CA ASN A 116 -12.63 7.57 13.17
C ASN A 116 -12.06 6.17 13.48
N GLY A 117 -11.47 5.50 12.49
CA GLY A 117 -10.86 4.18 12.64
C GLY A 117 -9.37 4.23 13.01
N PRO A 118 -8.75 3.05 13.18
CA PRO A 118 -7.31 2.93 13.32
C PRO A 118 -6.60 3.46 12.07
N LEU A 119 -5.45 4.09 12.26
CA LEU A 119 -4.60 4.52 11.15
C LEU A 119 -3.95 3.30 10.48
N PRO A 120 -3.82 3.28 9.14
CA PRO A 120 -3.18 2.18 8.44
C PRO A 120 -1.67 2.18 8.71
N ARG A 121 -1.05 1.00 8.62
CA ARG A 121 0.41 0.90 8.44
C ARG A 121 0.79 1.48 7.08
N LEU A 122 2.06 1.85 6.92
CA LEU A 122 2.59 2.27 5.62
C LEU A 122 3.65 1.29 5.16
N VAL A 123 3.65 0.98 3.88
CA VAL A 123 4.68 0.17 3.24
C VAL A 123 5.25 0.99 2.10
N VAL A 124 6.55 1.25 2.12
CA VAL A 124 7.21 2.04 1.09
C VAL A 124 8.38 1.23 0.54
N ALA A 125 8.29 0.94 -0.75
CA ALA A 125 9.32 0.24 -1.49
C ALA A 125 10.19 1.23 -2.27
N GLU A 126 11.48 0.94 -2.42
CA GLU A 126 12.40 1.65 -3.30
C GLU A 126 13.16 0.68 -4.20
N VAL A 127 13.22 1.02 -5.50
CA VAL A 127 14.12 0.34 -6.44
C VAL A 127 15.55 0.80 -6.17
N LEU A 128 16.47 -0.13 -5.98
CA LEU A 128 17.90 0.12 -5.81
C LEU A 128 18.50 0.49 -7.18
N VAL A 129 18.36 1.76 -7.58
CA VAL A 129 18.67 2.23 -8.94
C VAL A 129 20.12 1.94 -9.32
N ASP A 130 21.06 2.11 -8.39
CA ASP A 130 22.48 1.87 -8.64
C ASP A 130 22.83 0.39 -8.88
N GLU A 131 21.91 -0.54 -8.58
CA GLU A 131 22.06 -1.96 -8.91
C GLU A 131 21.51 -2.31 -10.30
N LEU A 132 20.82 -1.40 -10.99
CA LEU A 132 20.30 -1.60 -12.35
C LEU A 132 21.41 -1.44 -13.41
N SER A 133 21.14 -1.85 -14.65
CA SER A 133 22.05 -1.58 -15.76
C SER A 133 22.27 -0.07 -15.97
N PRO A 134 23.43 0.36 -16.51
CA PRO A 134 23.69 1.77 -16.81
C PRO A 134 22.61 2.43 -17.68
N GLU A 135 22.04 1.68 -18.63
CA GLU A 135 20.95 2.14 -19.49
C GLU A 135 19.68 2.46 -18.68
N SER A 136 19.26 1.55 -17.80
CA SER A 136 18.11 1.78 -16.91
C SER A 136 18.36 2.92 -15.92
N GLN A 137 19.59 3.05 -15.41
CA GLN A 137 19.97 4.17 -14.55
C GLN A 137 19.86 5.50 -15.28
N GLU A 138 20.36 5.59 -16.52
CA GLU A 138 20.26 6.79 -17.35
C GLU A 138 18.80 7.15 -17.65
N ILE A 139 17.97 6.16 -18.01
CA ILE A 139 16.53 6.34 -18.22
C ILE A 139 15.86 6.90 -16.97
N ILE A 140 16.09 6.33 -15.79
CA ILE A 140 15.46 6.84 -14.55
C ILE A 140 15.94 8.26 -14.27
N ARG A 141 17.26 8.48 -14.29
CA ARG A 141 17.87 9.79 -13.95
C ARG A 141 17.48 10.90 -14.92
N LYS A 142 17.15 10.57 -16.18
CA LYS A 142 16.61 11.51 -17.18
C LYS A 142 15.37 12.26 -16.70
N TYR A 143 14.52 11.62 -15.90
CA TYR A 143 13.24 12.20 -15.45
C TYR A 143 13.34 12.94 -14.11
N LEU A 144 14.30 12.56 -13.26
CA LEU A 144 14.40 13.09 -11.91
C LEU A 144 15.12 14.44 -11.89
N LYS A 145 14.64 15.36 -11.06
CA LYS A 145 15.24 16.67 -10.83
C LYS A 145 15.78 16.74 -9.41
N PRO A 146 16.91 17.40 -9.14
CA PRO A 146 17.43 17.54 -7.78
C PRO A 146 16.34 17.98 -6.79
N GLU A 147 16.24 17.26 -5.66
CA GLU A 147 15.27 17.49 -4.59
C GLU A 147 13.77 17.43 -4.96
N GLY A 148 13.41 16.97 -6.16
CA GLY A 148 12.01 16.97 -6.59
C GLY A 148 11.08 16.13 -5.70
N GLY A 149 11.57 15.05 -5.08
CA GLY A 149 10.77 14.20 -4.21
C GLY A 149 10.28 14.85 -2.91
N LYS A 150 10.68 16.09 -2.59
CA LYS A 150 10.00 16.92 -1.56
C LYS A 150 8.49 17.07 -1.82
N GLN A 151 8.05 16.86 -3.07
CA GLN A 151 6.65 16.93 -3.49
C GLN A 151 5.90 15.58 -3.41
N ALA A 152 6.50 14.51 -2.87
CA ALA A 152 5.96 13.15 -2.93
C ALA A 152 4.54 13.01 -2.34
N VAL A 153 4.29 13.58 -1.16
CA VAL A 153 2.96 13.52 -0.52
C VAL A 153 1.92 14.27 -1.34
N LEU A 154 2.26 15.48 -1.82
CA LEU A 154 1.37 16.28 -2.67
C LEU A 154 1.09 15.57 -4.01
N SER A 155 2.10 14.94 -4.59
CA SER A 155 1.99 14.08 -5.78
C SER A 155 1.03 12.91 -5.56
N SER A 156 1.13 12.24 -4.41
CA SER A 156 0.25 11.13 -4.04
C SER A 156 -1.21 11.59 -3.88
N ILE A 157 -1.42 12.75 -3.24
CA ILE A 157 -2.74 13.38 -3.07
C ILE A 157 -3.35 13.76 -4.42
N LEU A 158 -2.59 14.39 -5.32
CA LEU A 158 -3.10 14.88 -6.60
C LEU A 158 -3.23 13.77 -7.64
N GLY A 159 -2.42 12.72 -7.51
CA GLY A 159 -2.32 11.63 -8.48
C GLY A 159 -1.46 11.97 -9.70
N SER A 160 -0.55 12.92 -9.55
CA SER A 160 0.26 13.49 -10.63
C SER A 160 1.73 13.10 -10.49
N LEU A 161 2.42 12.90 -11.62
CA LEU A 161 3.87 12.76 -11.63
C LEU A 161 4.54 14.09 -11.23
N ILE A 162 5.69 14.00 -10.57
CA ILE A 162 6.55 15.16 -10.26
C ILE A 162 7.68 15.34 -11.27
N TRP A 163 7.72 14.45 -12.27
CA TRP A 163 8.58 14.50 -13.44
C TRP A 163 7.72 14.53 -14.70
N GLU A 164 8.35 14.85 -15.83
CA GLU A 164 7.69 14.83 -17.14
C GLU A 164 7.17 13.44 -17.46
N LYS A 165 6.04 13.36 -18.17
CA LYS A 165 5.46 12.09 -18.56
C LYS A 165 6.50 11.26 -19.36
N PRO A 166 6.71 9.97 -19.03
CA PRO A 166 7.65 9.13 -19.76
C PRO A 166 7.26 8.88 -21.22
N THR A 167 8.24 8.62 -22.06
CA THR A 167 8.02 8.07 -23.42
C THR A 167 7.77 6.56 -23.35
N TRP A 168 7.02 6.02 -24.32
CA TRP A 168 6.82 4.57 -24.41
C TRP A 168 8.15 3.83 -24.61
N THR A 169 9.06 4.43 -25.38
CA THR A 169 10.39 3.86 -25.63
C THR A 169 11.17 3.64 -24.33
N ASP A 170 11.27 4.68 -23.49
CA ASP A 170 11.96 4.58 -22.19
C ASP A 170 11.26 3.60 -21.25
N PHE A 171 9.92 3.67 -21.17
CA PHE A 171 9.13 2.77 -20.35
C PHE A 171 9.34 1.31 -20.72
N LYS A 172 9.25 0.99 -22.03
CA LYS A 172 9.42 -0.37 -22.55
C LYS A 172 10.84 -0.88 -22.31
N GLN A 173 11.84 -0.03 -22.47
CA GLN A 173 13.23 -0.42 -22.20
C GLN A 173 13.45 -0.73 -20.71
N LEU A 174 12.97 0.14 -19.82
CA LEU A 174 13.05 -0.07 -18.38
C LEU A 174 12.29 -1.33 -17.94
N ALA A 175 11.11 -1.59 -18.52
CA ALA A 175 10.29 -2.74 -18.20
C ALA A 175 10.94 -4.09 -18.54
N LYS A 176 11.86 -4.14 -19.51
CA LYS A 176 12.62 -5.36 -19.84
C LYS A 176 13.52 -5.80 -18.69
N GLU A 177 14.09 -4.84 -17.95
CA GLU A 177 14.94 -5.15 -16.80
C GLU A 177 14.14 -5.20 -15.50
N SER A 178 13.24 -4.24 -15.28
CA SER A 178 12.48 -4.12 -14.04
C SER A 178 11.09 -3.56 -14.29
N GLU A 179 10.09 -4.45 -14.30
CA GLU A 179 8.67 -4.05 -14.30
C GLU A 179 8.32 -3.18 -13.09
N PHE A 180 9.01 -3.38 -11.95
CA PHE A 180 8.83 -2.56 -10.74
C PHE A 180 9.30 -1.11 -10.97
N ALA A 181 10.45 -0.94 -11.62
CA ALA A 181 10.97 0.38 -11.98
C ALA A 181 10.08 1.05 -13.04
N ALA A 182 9.65 0.32 -14.06
CA ALA A 182 8.75 0.86 -15.09
C ALA A 182 7.39 1.28 -14.50
N TRP A 183 6.82 0.49 -13.59
CA TRP A 183 5.61 0.87 -12.86
C TRP A 183 5.82 2.16 -12.06
N THR A 184 6.93 2.25 -11.34
CA THR A 184 7.26 3.44 -10.53
C THR A 184 7.43 4.67 -11.42
N LEU A 185 8.05 4.52 -12.58
CA LEU A 185 8.29 5.62 -13.53
C LEU A 185 7.00 6.24 -14.07
N ILE A 186 5.98 5.43 -14.38
CA ILE A 186 4.73 5.92 -14.99
C ILE A 186 3.66 6.29 -13.97
N HIS A 187 3.69 5.73 -12.75
CA HIS A 187 2.69 5.98 -11.71
C HIS A 187 3.17 6.92 -10.59
N GLY A 188 4.49 7.12 -10.43
CA GLY A 188 5.09 7.97 -9.40
C GLY A 188 4.68 7.54 -7.99
N TYR A 189 4.32 8.52 -7.14
CA TYR A 189 3.87 8.29 -5.76
C TYR A 189 2.38 7.94 -5.63
N THR A 190 1.72 7.53 -6.70
CA THR A 190 0.36 6.96 -6.61
C THR A 190 0.40 5.74 -5.68
N MET A 191 -0.56 5.61 -4.77
CA MET A 191 -0.67 4.42 -3.92
C MET A 191 -0.77 3.16 -4.80
N ASN A 192 0.12 2.20 -4.57
CA ASN A 192 0.20 0.96 -5.35
C ASN A 192 -0.93 -0.02 -5.00
N HIS A 193 -1.30 -0.07 -3.73
CA HIS A 193 -2.49 -0.78 -3.26
C HIS A 193 -2.87 -0.30 -1.87
N LEU A 194 -4.16 -0.46 -1.57
CA LEU A 194 -4.66 -0.52 -0.21
C LEU A 194 -4.86 -1.98 0.18
N ALA A 195 -4.75 -2.26 1.48
CA ALA A 195 -5.14 -3.53 2.05
C ALA A 195 -6.24 -3.35 3.09
N PHE A 196 -7.31 -4.15 3.00
CA PHE A 196 -8.33 -4.22 4.04
C PHE A 196 -7.86 -5.08 5.22
N ALA A 197 -8.15 -4.64 6.44
CA ALA A 197 -7.93 -5.40 7.67
C ALA A 197 -9.12 -6.34 7.92
N VAL A 198 -9.07 -7.52 7.31
CA VAL A 198 -10.15 -8.54 7.30
C VAL A 198 -10.61 -8.87 8.72
N HIS A 199 -9.68 -9.04 9.66
CA HIS A 199 -9.97 -9.40 11.06
C HIS A 199 -10.76 -8.35 11.84
N ARG A 200 -11.03 -7.17 11.24
CA ARG A 200 -11.82 -6.09 11.85
C ARG A 200 -13.26 -6.04 11.36
N PHE A 201 -13.58 -6.73 10.27
CA PHE A 201 -14.96 -6.83 9.79
C PHE A 201 -15.83 -7.59 10.80
N LYS A 202 -17.09 -7.20 10.93
CA LYS A 202 -18.03 -7.76 11.94
C LYS A 202 -19.06 -8.73 11.36
N HIS A 203 -18.86 -9.16 10.11
CA HIS A 203 -19.77 -10.02 9.36
C HIS A 203 -18.98 -11.12 8.64
N ARG A 204 -19.60 -11.81 7.68
CA ARG A 204 -18.99 -12.92 6.93
C ARG A 204 -17.61 -12.63 6.31
N PHE A 205 -17.23 -11.38 6.09
CA PHE A 205 -15.89 -11.05 5.58
C PHE A 205 -14.81 -11.02 6.66
N SER A 206 -15.13 -11.29 7.93
CA SER A 206 -14.13 -11.45 8.99
C SER A 206 -13.20 -12.67 8.78
N ASP A 207 -13.50 -13.51 7.79
CA ASP A 207 -12.66 -14.61 7.31
C ASP A 207 -12.21 -14.32 5.87
N ILE A 208 -10.89 -14.28 5.66
CA ILE A 208 -10.28 -14.02 4.36
C ILE A 208 -10.63 -15.08 3.32
N LYS A 209 -10.97 -16.31 3.73
CA LYS A 209 -11.44 -17.36 2.82
C LYS A 209 -12.80 -17.02 2.22
N CYS A 210 -13.70 -16.43 3.02
CA CYS A 210 -14.98 -15.94 2.53
C CYS A 210 -14.80 -14.77 1.56
N ILE A 211 -13.85 -13.87 1.82
CA ILE A 211 -13.47 -12.81 0.87
C ILE A 211 -12.99 -13.42 -0.46
N LYS A 212 -12.04 -14.35 -0.41
CA LYS A 212 -11.51 -15.02 -1.60
C LYS A 212 -12.64 -15.61 -2.45
N GLN A 213 -13.47 -16.45 -1.83
CA GLN A 213 -14.58 -17.10 -2.51
C GLN A 213 -15.54 -16.08 -3.11
N TYR A 214 -15.90 -15.06 -2.33
CA TYR A 214 -16.82 -14.03 -2.78
C TYR A 214 -16.28 -13.24 -4.00
N LEU A 215 -14.99 -12.89 -4.00
CA LEU A 215 -14.38 -12.19 -5.13
C LEU A 215 -14.34 -13.07 -6.39
N GLU A 216 -14.01 -14.35 -6.25
CA GLU A 216 -14.02 -15.33 -7.35
C GLU A 216 -15.44 -15.50 -7.93
N GLU A 217 -16.46 -15.62 -7.09
CA GLU A 217 -17.87 -15.74 -7.49
C GLU A 217 -18.39 -14.50 -8.23
N ASN A 218 -17.84 -13.32 -7.91
CA ASN A 218 -18.17 -12.07 -8.60
C ASN A 218 -17.26 -11.78 -9.81
N GLY A 219 -16.43 -12.75 -10.23
CA GLY A 219 -15.63 -12.68 -11.45
C GLY A 219 -14.35 -11.85 -11.35
N PHE A 220 -13.94 -11.44 -10.15
CA PHE A 220 -12.67 -10.74 -9.96
C PHE A 220 -11.50 -11.72 -10.09
N LYS A 221 -10.47 -11.31 -10.84
CA LYS A 221 -9.23 -12.10 -10.97
C LYS A 221 -8.33 -11.85 -9.77
N LEU A 222 -7.98 -12.92 -9.07
CA LEU A 222 -7.06 -12.89 -7.94
C LEU A 222 -5.64 -13.32 -8.35
N ASN A 223 -4.63 -12.76 -7.69
CA ASN A 223 -3.24 -13.13 -7.93
C ASN A 223 -3.01 -14.57 -7.43
N ASN A 224 -2.58 -15.46 -8.33
CA ASN A 224 -2.31 -16.87 -8.03
C ASN A 224 -0.81 -17.22 -7.96
N ASP A 225 0.11 -16.24 -8.09
CA ASP A 225 1.54 -16.46 -7.84
C ASP A 225 1.72 -16.84 -6.36
N GLY A 226 2.33 -18.00 -6.07
CA GLY A 226 2.38 -18.57 -4.71
C GLY A 226 1.04 -19.10 -4.19
N GLY A 227 0.02 -19.27 -5.04
CA GLY A 227 -1.35 -19.65 -4.66
C GLY A 227 -2.21 -18.43 -4.29
N VAL A 228 -3.53 -18.49 -4.51
CA VAL A 228 -4.43 -17.34 -4.27
C VAL A 228 -4.38 -16.81 -2.84
N LEU A 229 -4.39 -17.70 -1.85
CA LEU A 229 -4.26 -17.37 -0.44
C LEU A 229 -2.81 -17.57 -0.02
N LYS A 230 -2.08 -16.48 0.21
CA LYS A 230 -0.72 -16.51 0.75
C LYS A 230 -0.82 -16.62 2.26
N VAL A 231 -0.03 -17.50 2.85
CA VAL A 231 0.01 -17.74 4.28
C VAL A 231 1.47 -17.68 4.71
N SER A 232 1.77 -16.84 5.70
CA SER A 232 3.11 -16.74 6.27
C SER A 232 3.57 -18.08 6.87
N GLN A 233 4.88 -18.27 6.99
CA GLN A 233 5.46 -19.48 7.55
C GLN A 233 4.94 -19.82 8.96
N ASP A 234 4.67 -18.82 9.78
CA ASP A 234 4.09 -18.98 11.12
C ASP A 234 2.56 -19.24 11.10
N GLY A 235 1.91 -19.12 9.95
CA GLY A 235 0.47 -19.29 9.78
C GLY A 235 -0.37 -18.12 10.27
N LEU A 236 0.25 -17.00 10.70
CA LEU A 236 -0.44 -15.92 11.42
C LEU A 236 -0.75 -14.69 10.56
N LEU A 237 -0.24 -14.63 9.33
CA LEU A 237 -0.53 -13.59 8.35
C LEU A 237 -1.07 -14.25 7.09
N LEU A 238 -2.29 -13.87 6.70
CA LEU A 238 -2.95 -14.36 5.50
C LEU A 238 -3.24 -13.19 4.57
N GLN A 239 -2.94 -13.36 3.29
CA GLN A 239 -3.06 -12.30 2.29
C GLN A 239 -3.71 -12.83 1.00
N VAL A 240 -4.61 -12.03 0.45
CA VAL A 240 -5.23 -12.23 -0.87
C VAL A 240 -5.22 -10.90 -1.59
N SER A 241 -4.79 -10.88 -2.85
CA SER A 241 -4.79 -9.67 -3.66
C SER A 241 -5.49 -9.91 -5.00
N SER A 242 -6.12 -8.86 -5.53
CA SER A 242 -6.55 -8.86 -6.93
C SER A 242 -5.32 -8.82 -7.84
N ILE A 243 -5.46 -9.28 -9.09
CA ILE A 243 -4.53 -8.88 -10.14
C ILE A 243 -4.78 -7.39 -10.44
N SER A 244 -3.70 -6.64 -10.70
CA SER A 244 -3.81 -5.26 -11.15
C SER A 244 -4.63 -5.20 -12.42
N GLU A 245 -5.59 -4.28 -12.46
CA GLU A 245 -6.21 -3.94 -13.74
C GLU A 245 -5.17 -3.32 -14.67
N LYS A 246 -5.42 -3.42 -15.98
CA LYS A 246 -4.61 -2.76 -16.99
C LYS A 246 -5.40 -1.60 -17.58
N LEU A 247 -4.80 -0.42 -17.60
CA LEU A 247 -5.41 0.81 -18.06
C LEU A 247 -4.66 1.34 -19.28
N ALA A 248 -5.40 1.94 -20.22
CA ALA A 248 -4.81 2.64 -21.34
C ALA A 248 -4.10 3.91 -20.84
N VAL A 249 -2.83 4.07 -21.22
CA VAL A 249 -2.00 5.22 -20.89
C VAL A 249 -1.38 5.75 -22.18
N GLU A 250 -1.64 7.02 -22.47
CA GLU A 250 -0.94 7.77 -23.52
C GLU A 250 0.38 8.31 -22.96
N PHE A 251 1.49 7.93 -23.58
CA PHE A 251 2.87 8.33 -23.27
C PHE A 251 3.25 9.67 -23.92
N ALA A 252 4.37 10.26 -23.52
CA ALA A 252 4.80 11.58 -24.01
C ALA A 252 5.17 11.62 -25.50
N ASP A 253 5.48 10.47 -26.10
CA ASP A 253 5.74 10.29 -27.53
C ASP A 253 4.45 9.98 -28.34
N GLY A 254 3.27 10.16 -27.74
CA GLY A 254 1.96 9.98 -28.39
C GLY A 254 1.52 8.52 -28.54
N VAL A 255 2.33 7.56 -28.11
CA VAL A 255 1.97 6.14 -28.11
C VAL A 255 0.99 5.86 -26.97
N THR A 256 -0.08 5.11 -27.24
CA THR A 256 -1.03 4.66 -26.21
C THR A 256 -0.93 3.16 -26.04
N GLU A 257 -0.66 2.71 -24.81
CA GLU A 257 -0.51 1.28 -24.47
C GLU A 257 -1.27 0.94 -23.20
N THR A 258 -1.63 -0.34 -23.05
CA THR A 258 -2.38 -0.82 -21.89
C THR A 258 -1.44 -1.47 -20.87
N ILE A 259 -1.25 -0.80 -19.74
CA ILE A 259 -0.26 -1.20 -18.73
C ILE A 259 -0.91 -1.45 -17.36
N PRO A 260 -0.31 -2.30 -16.50
CA PRO A 260 -0.80 -2.49 -15.13
C PRO A 260 -0.83 -1.19 -14.33
N ALA A 261 -1.94 -0.98 -13.63
CA ALA A 261 -2.15 0.11 -12.69
C ALA A 261 -1.96 -0.40 -11.25
N SER A 262 -2.90 -0.10 -10.36
CA SER A 262 -2.87 -0.54 -8.96
C SER A 262 -3.76 -1.76 -8.77
N TYR A 263 -3.66 -2.40 -7.61
CA TYR A 263 -4.52 -3.51 -7.20
C TYR A 263 -5.02 -3.30 -5.77
N ILE A 264 -5.88 -4.18 -5.29
CA ILE A 264 -6.41 -4.16 -3.93
C ILE A 264 -6.04 -5.45 -3.19
N GLU A 265 -5.74 -5.33 -1.91
CA GLU A 265 -5.37 -6.44 -1.04
C GLU A 265 -6.35 -6.61 0.13
N PHE A 266 -6.40 -7.82 0.66
CA PHE A 266 -7.04 -8.20 1.90
C PHE A 266 -6.02 -8.90 2.78
N THR A 267 -5.90 -8.45 4.02
CA THR A 267 -4.95 -8.98 5.01
C THR A 267 -5.70 -9.41 6.25
N GLN A 268 -5.43 -10.62 6.73
CA GLN A 268 -5.93 -11.12 8.01
C GLN A 268 -4.75 -11.44 8.92
N ARG A 269 -4.71 -10.76 10.08
CA ARG A 269 -3.69 -10.98 11.12
C ARG A 269 -4.29 -11.80 12.25
N LEU A 270 -3.74 -13.00 12.47
CA LEU A 270 -4.18 -13.88 13.55
C LEU A 270 -3.55 -13.50 14.89
N ILE A 271 -4.20 -13.97 15.95
CA ILE A 271 -3.79 -13.75 17.34
C ILE A 271 -2.47 -14.49 17.58
N LEU A 272 -1.52 -13.83 18.24
CA LEU A 272 -0.25 -14.46 18.60
C LEU A 272 -0.49 -15.56 19.65
N PRO A 273 0.28 -16.66 19.63
CA PRO A 273 0.03 -17.83 20.50
C PRO A 273 -0.07 -17.50 22.00
N GLN A 274 0.68 -16.51 22.48
CA GLN A 274 0.66 -16.07 23.87
C GLN A 274 -0.63 -15.36 24.31
N PHE A 275 -1.49 -14.95 23.36
CA PHE A 275 -2.76 -14.28 23.63
C PHE A 275 -3.98 -15.14 23.25
N LYS A 276 -3.78 -16.44 23.00
CA LYS A 276 -4.85 -17.35 22.57
C LYS A 276 -6.03 -17.44 23.55
N ASP A 277 -5.76 -17.24 24.84
CA ASP A 277 -6.73 -17.36 25.93
C ASP A 277 -7.38 -16.02 26.31
N VAL A 278 -6.99 -14.92 25.64
CA VAL A 278 -7.63 -13.61 25.82
C VAL A 278 -9.04 -13.66 25.23
N PRO A 279 -10.08 -13.23 25.96
CA PRO A 279 -11.46 -13.21 25.46
C PRO A 279 -11.57 -12.46 24.13
N CYS A 280 -12.40 -12.94 23.20
CA CYS A 280 -12.53 -12.39 21.85
C CYS A 280 -12.85 -10.89 21.83
N ASP A 281 -13.63 -10.41 22.78
CA ASP A 281 -14.02 -9.01 22.98
C ASP A 281 -12.91 -8.13 23.59
N GLU A 282 -11.88 -8.76 24.17
CA GLU A 282 -10.68 -8.09 24.68
C GLU A 282 -9.50 -8.12 23.68
N ILE A 283 -9.64 -8.82 22.54
CA ILE A 283 -8.60 -8.88 21.52
C ILE A 283 -8.39 -7.50 20.86
N LYS A 284 -7.16 -6.99 20.97
CA LYS A 284 -6.70 -5.73 20.37
C LYS A 284 -5.68 -6.00 19.27
N GLU A 285 -5.35 -4.98 18.49
CA GLU A 285 -4.40 -5.10 17.36
C GLU A 285 -3.03 -5.62 17.81
N PHE A 286 -2.53 -5.17 18.96
CA PHE A 286 -1.23 -5.59 19.49
C PHE A 286 -1.21 -7.06 19.97
N HIS A 287 -2.37 -7.72 20.08
CA HIS A 287 -2.44 -9.16 20.32
C HIS A 287 -2.23 -9.98 19.04
N ARG A 288 -2.16 -9.33 17.87
CA ARG A 288 -2.09 -9.98 16.55
C ARG A 288 -0.70 -9.85 15.93
N ARG A 289 -0.45 -10.67 14.92
CA ARG A 289 0.81 -10.72 14.16
C ARG A 289 1.08 -9.41 13.40
N GLU A 290 2.15 -8.70 13.79
CA GLU A 290 2.39 -7.32 13.32
C GLU A 290 3.20 -7.18 12.02
N ALA A 291 4.41 -7.75 11.97
CA ALA A 291 5.32 -7.55 10.83
C ALA A 291 4.78 -8.07 9.48
N PHE A 292 5.44 -7.70 8.39
CA PHE A 292 5.24 -8.33 7.08
C PHE A 292 6.12 -9.58 6.96
N GLU A 293 5.93 -10.37 5.91
CA GLU A 293 6.68 -11.60 5.63
C GLU A 293 7.21 -11.56 4.20
N LEU A 294 8.46 -11.99 4.01
CA LEU A 294 9.22 -11.79 2.77
C LEU A 294 8.62 -12.58 1.59
N ASP A 295 8.33 -13.86 1.78
CA ASP A 295 7.83 -14.73 0.71
C ASP A 295 6.43 -14.29 0.26
N SER A 296 5.55 -14.01 1.21
CA SER A 296 4.19 -13.50 0.96
C SER A 296 4.25 -12.17 0.20
N ALA A 297 5.09 -11.23 0.65
CA ALA A 297 5.29 -9.96 -0.04
C ALA A 297 5.89 -10.15 -1.44
N ASN A 298 6.83 -11.08 -1.63
CA ASN A 298 7.43 -11.37 -2.93
C ASN A 298 6.36 -11.80 -3.94
N HIS A 299 5.41 -12.64 -3.53
CA HIS A 299 4.30 -13.10 -4.37
C HIS A 299 3.24 -12.03 -4.60
N VAL A 300 2.93 -11.22 -3.59
CA VAL A 300 1.97 -10.10 -3.70
C VAL A 300 2.44 -9.05 -4.70
N MET A 301 3.75 -8.74 -4.75
CA MET A 301 4.32 -7.79 -5.71
C MET A 301 4.02 -8.14 -7.18
N GLU A 302 3.78 -9.43 -7.46
CA GLU A 302 3.51 -9.93 -8.81
C GLU A 302 2.11 -9.59 -9.32
N SER A 303 1.28 -8.99 -8.47
CA SER A 303 -0.04 -8.47 -8.85
C SER A 303 0.04 -7.41 -9.95
N THR A 304 1.18 -6.72 -10.11
CA THR A 304 1.41 -5.70 -11.15
C THR A 304 2.26 -6.19 -12.32
N ARG A 305 2.42 -7.51 -12.53
CA ARG A 305 3.24 -8.01 -13.64
C ARG A 305 2.72 -7.55 -15.01
N PHE A 306 3.64 -7.18 -15.90
CA PHE A 306 3.29 -6.66 -17.23
C PHE A 306 3.00 -7.82 -18.18
N THR A 307 3.77 -8.90 -18.04
CA THR A 307 3.60 -10.16 -18.75
C THR A 307 2.77 -11.16 -17.92
N ALA A 308 1.83 -11.86 -18.56
CA ALA A 308 1.17 -13.00 -17.91
C ALA A 308 2.16 -14.16 -17.80
N GLN A 309 2.12 -14.94 -16.71
CA GLN A 309 2.81 -16.23 -16.68
C GLN A 309 2.26 -17.09 -17.83
N ALA A 310 3.17 -17.63 -18.65
CA ALA A 310 2.87 -18.64 -19.65
C ALA A 310 2.42 -19.95 -18.98
#